data_AF-A0A948S109-F1
#
_entry.id   AF-A0A948S109-F1
#
_cell.length_a   1.000
_cell.length_b   1.000
_cell.length_c   1.000
_cell.angle_alpha   90.00
_cell.angle_beta   90.00
_cell.angle_gamma   90.00
#
_symmetry.space_group_name_H-M   'P 1'
#
loop_
_entity.id
_entity.type
_entity.pdbx_description
1 polymer ?
#
loop_
_entity_poly.entity_id
_entity_poly.type
_entity_poly.pdbx_seq_one_letter_code
_entity_poly.pdbx_strand_id
1 'polypeptide(L)' 'MEGIRSEKHEKARNTLPPELLAVFDLFVKDYNFAATMNHGSPSYVVLADMVKAGWQRTAKPLDEIGEK' A
#
# COMPACT_ATOMS: atom_id res chain seq x y z
N MET A 1 15.51 -11.80 -1.53
CA MET A 1 14.55 -12.41 -2.47
C MET A 1 13.48 -11.36 -2.75
N GLU A 2 13.53 -10.72 -3.91
CA GLU A 2 12.43 -9.87 -4.38
C GLU A 2 11.20 -10.76 -4.52
N GLY A 3 10.21 -10.53 -3.65
CA GLY A 3 9.03 -11.37 -3.54
C GLY A 3 8.28 -11.42 -4.86
N ILE A 4 7.85 -12.62 -5.24
CA ILE A 4 7.04 -12.89 -6.42
C ILE A 4 5.82 -11.94 -6.38
N ARG A 5 5.83 -10.91 -7.23
CA ARG A 5 4.68 -10.00 -7.38
C ARG A 5 3.50 -10.85 -7.87
N SER A 6 2.39 -10.82 -7.15
CA SER A 6 1.20 -11.58 -7.60
C SER A 6 0.62 -10.94 -8.87
N GLU A 7 -0.04 -11.72 -9.73
CA GLU A 7 -0.70 -11.20 -10.94
C GLU A 7 -1.65 -10.02 -10.66
N LYS A 8 -2.26 -9.99 -9.46
CA LYS A 8 -3.15 -8.90 -9.03
C LYS A 8 -2.39 -7.60 -8.74
N HIS A 9 -1.16 -7.70 -8.25
CA HIS A 9 -0.27 -6.56 -8.02
C HIS A 9 0.09 -5.93 -9.37
N GLU A 10 0.58 -6.73 -10.33
CA GLU A 10 1.01 -6.21 -11.63
C GLU A 10 -0.15 -5.58 -12.41
N LYS A 11 -1.32 -6.22 -12.40
CA LYS A 11 -2.53 -5.66 -13.02
C LYS A 11 -2.88 -4.29 -12.44
N ALA A 12 -2.87 -4.13 -11.12
CA ALA A 12 -3.17 -2.85 -10.47
C ALA A 12 -2.10 -1.79 -10.79
N ARG A 13 -0.82 -2.18 -10.76
CA ARG A 13 0.33 -1.32 -11.05
C ARG A 13 0.31 -0.78 -12.48
N ASN A 14 -0.08 -1.60 -13.45
CA ASN A 14 -0.20 -1.19 -14.85
C ASN A 14 -1.36 -0.20 -15.11
N THR A 15 -2.28 -0.01 -14.15
CA THR A 15 -3.34 0.99 -14.26
C THR A 15 -2.93 2.38 -13.77
N LEU A 16 -1.70 2.53 -13.26
CA LEU A 16 -1.20 3.77 -12.68
C LEU A 16 -0.19 4.46 -13.62
N PRO A 17 -0.19 5.80 -13.67
CA PRO A 17 0.83 6.54 -14.38
C PRO A 17 2.21 6.37 -13.71
N PRO A 18 3.32 6.55 -14.46
CA PRO A 18 4.68 6.25 -13.98
C PRO A 18 5.05 6.96 -12.67
N GLU A 19 4.59 8.19 -12.48
CA GLU A 19 4.87 8.98 -11.27
C GLU A 19 4.24 8.40 -9.99
N LEU A 20 3.15 7.63 -10.11
CA LEU A 20 2.44 7.05 -8.96
C LEU A 20 2.91 5.63 -8.63
N LEU A 21 3.76 5.02 -9.46
CA LEU A 21 4.25 3.66 -9.25
C LEU A 21 5.05 3.53 -7.94
N ALA A 22 5.93 4.49 -7.66
CA ALA A 22 6.73 4.49 -6.43
C ALA A 22 5.87 4.64 -5.17
N VAL A 23 4.82 5.48 -5.25
CA VAL A 23 3.86 5.69 -4.15
C VAL A 23 3.05 4.41 -3.92
N PHE A 24 2.58 3.76 -4.99
CA PHE A 24 1.84 2.51 -4.90
C PHE A 24 2.69 1.36 -4.33
N ASP A 25 3.93 1.21 -4.79
CA ASP A 25 4.84 0.17 -4.29
C ASP A 25 5.12 0.35 -2.78
N LEU A 26 5.31 1.60 -2.33
CA LEU A 26 5.47 1.94 -0.90
C LEU A 26 4.18 1.68 -0.11
N PHE A 27 3.03 2.06 -0.67
CA PHE A 27 1.74 1.91 -0.01
C PHE A 27 1.33 0.43 0.16
N VAL A 28 1.61 -0.39 -0.86
CA VAL A 28 1.43 -1.85 -0.80
C VAL A 28 2.29 -2.46 0.31
N LYS A 29 3.54 -2.01 0.47
CA LYS A 29 4.43 -2.49 1.53
C LYS A 29 3.89 -2.18 2.92
N ASP A 30 3.45 -0.94 3.14
CA ASP A 30 2.87 -0.49 4.41
C ASP A 30 1.59 -1.25 4.75
N TYR A 31 0.71 -1.44 3.76
CA TYR A 31 -0.59 -2.06 3.99
C TYR A 31 -0.49 -3.58 4.14
N ASN A 32 0.45 -4.24 3.46
CA ASN A 32 0.71 -5.67 3.69
C ASN A 32 1.17 -5.92 5.13
N PHE A 33 1.98 -5.03 5.71
CA PHE A 33 2.37 -5.14 7.12
C PHE A 33 1.15 -5.06 8.05
N ALA A 34 0.28 -4.07 7.85
CA ALA A 34 -0.93 -3.87 8.64
C ALA A 34 -1.97 -5.02 8.47
N ALA A 35 -2.09 -5.56 7.26
CA ALA A 35 -3.04 -6.63 6.96
C ALA A 35 -2.57 -8.00 7.50
N THR A 36 -1.26 -8.24 7.53
CA THR A 36 -0.67 -9.45 8.12
C THR A 36 -0.96 -9.53 9.63
N MET A 37 -1.00 -8.38 10.33
CA MET A 37 -1.41 -8.34 11.75
C MET A 37 -2.89 -8.67 11.99
N ASN A 38 -3.75 -8.53 10.98
CA ASN A 38 -5.21 -8.73 11.09
C ASN A 38 -5.73 -9.94 10.28
N HIS A 39 -4.86 -10.88 9.89
CA HIS A 39 -5.19 -12.07 9.08
C HIS A 39 -5.89 -11.78 7.73
N GLY A 40 -5.78 -10.56 7.20
CA GLY A 40 -6.36 -10.15 5.92
C GLY A 40 -5.31 -9.99 4.82
N SER A 41 -5.69 -10.19 3.57
CA SER A 41 -4.89 -9.76 2.40
C SER A 41 -5.54 -8.53 1.79
N PRO A 42 -4.83 -7.41 1.61
CA PRO A 42 -5.46 -6.22 1.03
C PRO A 42 -5.76 -6.42 -0.46
N SER A 43 -6.83 -5.78 -0.92
CA SER A 43 -7.14 -5.74 -2.35
C SER A 43 -6.27 -4.68 -3.04
N TYR A 44 -5.36 -5.12 -3.92
CA TYR A 44 -4.46 -4.25 -4.69
C TYR A 44 -5.20 -3.21 -5.55
N VAL A 45 -6.42 -3.53 -6.00
CA VAL A 45 -7.27 -2.60 -6.77
C VAL A 45 -7.70 -1.42 -5.91
N VAL A 46 -8.11 -1.67 -4.67
CA VAL A 46 -8.50 -0.62 -3.72
C VAL A 46 -7.29 0.26 -3.40
N LEU A 47 -6.11 -0.33 -3.21
CA LEU A 47 -4.88 0.44 -2.98
C LEU A 47 -4.53 1.35 -4.17
N ALA A 48 -4.70 0.86 -5.40
CA ALA A 48 -4.45 1.67 -6.60
C ALA A 48 -5.46 2.81 -6.74
N ASP A 49 -6.74 2.58 -6.41
CA ASP A 49 -7.77 3.62 -6.45
C ASP A 49 -7.54 4.69 -5.37
N MET A 50 -7.07 4.30 -4.17
CA MET A 50 -6.68 5.27 -3.13
C MET A 50 -5.52 6.16 -3.58
N VAL A 51 -4.52 5.59 -4.26
CA VAL A 51 -3.41 6.36 -4.82
C VAL A 51 -3.89 7.31 -5.93
N LYS A 52 -4.80 6.86 -6.82
CA LYS A 52 -5.41 7.73 -7.85
C LYS A 52 -6.24 8.86 -7.26
N ALA A 53 -6.93 8.61 -6.14
CA ALA A 53 -7.71 9.60 -5.42
C ALA A 53 -6.84 10.61 -4.64
N GLY A 54 -5.51 10.50 -4.70
CA GLY A 54 -4.59 11.39 -3.99
C GLY A 54 -4.57 11.14 -2.48
N TRP A 55 -4.96 9.94 -2.02
CA TRP A 55 -4.95 9.62 -0.61
C TRP A 55 -3.52 9.67 -0.06
N GLN A 56 -3.33 10.48 0.98
CA GLN A 56 -2.06 10.60 1.69
C GLN A 56 -2.27 10.23 3.16
N ARG A 57 -1.27 9.55 3.72
CA ARG A 57 -1.26 9.18 5.13
C ARG A 57 -1.09 10.46 5.98
N THR A 58 -2.18 10.97 6.55
CA THR A 58 -2.17 12.16 7.43
C THR A 58 -1.93 11.81 8.91
N ALA A 59 -2.09 10.54 9.27
CA ALA A 59 -1.87 10.06 10.63
C ALA A 59 -0.38 9.80 10.89
N LYS A 60 0.12 10.29 12.03
CA LYS A 60 1.46 9.96 12.52
C LYS A 60 1.57 8.47 12.88
N PRO A 61 2.75 7.84 12.73
CA PRO A 61 2.99 6.49 13.24
C PRO A 61 2.67 6.42 14.74
N LEU A 62 2.06 5.32 15.20
CA LEU A 62 1.71 5.13 16.62
C LEU A 62 2.92 5.21 17.55
N ASP A 63 4.12 4.92 17.05
CA ASP A 63 5.39 5.06 17.77
C ASP A 63 5.69 6.52 18.18
N GLU A 64 5.01 7.50 17.58
CA GLU A 64 5.13 8.93 17.92
C GLU A 64 4.02 9.43 18.86
N ILE A 65 3.07 8.57 19.28
CA ILE A 65 1.83 8.99 19.98
C ILE A 65 1.65 8.36 21.38
N GLY A 66 2.67 7.73 21.97
CA GLY A 66 2.62 7.48 23.42
C GLY A 66 3.53 6.39 23.98
N GLU A 67 4.74 6.76 24.38
CA GLU A 67 5.15 6.51 25.77
C GLU A 67 4.45 7.57 26.63
N LYS A 68 3.49 7.14 27.45
CA LYS A 68 3.00 7.92 28.58
C LYS A 68 2.58 7.00 29.71
#